data_AF-A0A1F5YM36-F1
#
_entry.id   AF-A0A1F5YM36-F1
#
_cell.length_a   1.000
_cell.length_b   1.000
_cell.length_c   1.000
_cell.angle_alpha   90.00
_cell.angle_beta   90.00
_cell.angle_gamma   90.00
#
_symmetry.space_group_name_H-M   'P 1'
#
loop_
_entity.id
_entity.type
_entity.pdbx_description
1 polymer ?
#
loop_
_entity_poly.entity_id
_entity_poly.type
_entity_poly.pdbx_seq_one_letter_code
_entity_poly.pdbx_strand_id
1 'polypeptide(L)'
;MSAKILIWDSDLSLGHAIFDTLSLKGYRPVRLENPAHLAKALELEKPELAILEGNWQAGTKISLGEGAFPQPANGELSIVLPAAGEASLYRNVVAGLVLGTISKPFGQDQLCSGIQSSLSLKETLEKPPLPWEEYIEVRRLTTEEEILADLNLRYQVYREVGFIGSRSEEIEIDRYDTRAIIFGAFHNVSGESELVGSIRIIREKSEGPHAGELRRIMQRYGLDIPLSEDSENGRASLPALQTFGLSAVELKTVSAGFGTDHSAGGQNVSPEICEMSRLVIKKEYRRRRFGIERRLYEGIVVDCSASKPHRNWFIIAVHPMNTTKYLRYGFTCLEELGVKSYAGLAQPAVLLNLDLQHYLIQPNPFTPSLAVNTLLYQVNGNILTRVQDQPVQLEKVA
;
A
#
# COMPACT_ATOMS: atom_id res chain seq x y z
N MET A 1 -23.22 12.47 -20.35
CA MET A 1 -23.45 13.84 -19.84
C MET A 1 -22.14 14.58 -19.88
N SER A 2 -22.13 15.91 -20.03
CA SER A 2 -20.90 16.71 -20.01
C SER A 2 -20.46 16.95 -18.57
N ALA A 3 -19.22 16.59 -18.22
CA ALA A 3 -18.72 16.69 -16.86
C ALA A 3 -18.57 18.15 -16.41
N LYS A 4 -19.06 18.45 -15.20
CA LYS A 4 -18.92 19.78 -14.59
C LYS A 4 -17.58 19.87 -13.87
N ILE A 5 -16.78 20.89 -14.19
CA ILE A 5 -15.42 21.04 -13.66
C ILE A 5 -15.29 22.41 -13.00
N LEU A 6 -14.99 22.44 -11.71
CA LEU A 6 -14.73 23.67 -10.98
C LEU A 6 -13.27 24.09 -11.17
N ILE A 7 -12.99 25.37 -11.37
CA ILE A 7 -11.65 25.89 -11.64
C ILE A 7 -11.34 27.01 -10.66
N TRP A 8 -10.18 26.94 -10.02
CA TRP A 8 -9.60 28.07 -9.31
C TRP A 8 -8.08 28.15 -9.55
N ASP A 9 -7.62 29.32 -9.99
CA ASP A 9 -6.21 29.65 -10.20
C ASP A 9 -6.01 31.15 -9.88
N SER A 10 -4.93 31.51 -9.20
CA SER A 10 -4.63 32.91 -8.90
C SER A 10 -4.20 33.71 -10.15
N ASP A 11 -3.68 33.06 -11.18
CA ASP A 11 -3.45 33.66 -12.49
C ASP A 11 -4.76 33.72 -13.27
N LEU A 12 -5.33 34.93 -13.34
CA LEU A 12 -6.61 35.15 -14.01
C LEU A 12 -6.56 34.78 -15.50
N SER A 13 -5.43 35.05 -16.17
CA SER A 13 -5.29 34.81 -17.60
C SER A 13 -5.24 33.31 -17.88
N LEU A 14 -4.49 32.57 -17.08
CA LEU A 14 -4.45 31.11 -17.16
C LEU A 14 -5.82 30.50 -16.83
N GLY A 15 -6.48 30.98 -15.78
CA GLY A 15 -7.83 30.54 -15.41
C GLY A 15 -8.86 30.72 -16.54
N HIS A 16 -8.80 31.84 -17.28
CA HIS A 16 -9.63 32.05 -18.47
C HIS A 16 -9.27 31.09 -19.61
N ALA A 17 -7.97 30.90 -19.89
CA ALA A 17 -7.52 29.97 -20.93
C ALA A 17 -7.95 28.51 -20.64
N ILE A 18 -7.90 28.08 -19.38
CA ILE A 18 -8.43 26.77 -18.96
C ILE A 18 -9.93 26.72 -19.20
N PHE A 19 -10.69 27.72 -18.75
CA PHE A 19 -12.14 27.78 -18.94
C PHE A 19 -12.56 27.65 -20.41
N ASP A 20 -11.93 28.42 -21.30
CA ASP A 20 -12.23 28.39 -22.73
C ASP A 20 -11.86 27.03 -23.35
N THR A 21 -10.71 26.49 -22.97
CA THR A 21 -10.26 25.17 -23.40
C THR A 21 -11.26 24.08 -23.02
N LEU A 22 -11.74 24.08 -21.78
CA LEU A 22 -12.70 23.07 -21.32
C LEU A 22 -14.07 23.23 -21.97
N SER A 23 -14.53 24.47 -22.18
CA SER A 23 -15.76 24.76 -22.90
C SER A 23 -15.70 24.24 -24.34
N LEU A 24 -14.59 24.48 -25.05
CA LEU A 24 -14.36 23.99 -26.42
C LEU A 24 -14.32 22.46 -26.52
N LYS A 25 -13.85 21.77 -25.45
CA LYS A 25 -13.85 20.30 -25.37
C LYS A 25 -15.20 19.72 -24.91
N GLY A 26 -16.21 20.57 -24.70
CA GLY A 26 -17.56 20.17 -24.36
C GLY A 26 -17.77 19.84 -22.89
N TYR A 27 -16.89 20.28 -21.99
CA TYR A 27 -17.11 20.24 -20.53
C TYR A 27 -17.99 21.42 -20.07
N ARG A 28 -18.43 21.39 -18.81
CA ARG A 28 -19.14 22.52 -18.16
C ARG A 28 -18.23 23.15 -17.10
N PRO A 29 -17.25 23.98 -17.49
CA PRO A 29 -16.37 24.62 -16.52
C PRO A 29 -17.14 25.66 -15.70
N VAL A 30 -16.81 25.75 -14.41
CA VAL A 30 -17.26 26.81 -13.50
C VAL A 30 -16.00 27.41 -12.89
N ARG A 31 -15.80 28.71 -13.08
CA ARG A 31 -14.63 29.40 -12.53
C ARG A 31 -14.97 30.09 -11.23
N LEU A 32 -14.08 29.97 -10.26
CA LEU A 32 -14.14 30.70 -8.99
C LEU A 32 -13.25 31.93 -9.07
N GLU A 33 -13.83 33.10 -8.75
CA GLU A 33 -13.09 34.35 -8.62
C GLU A 33 -12.40 34.46 -7.25
N ASN A 34 -12.96 33.82 -6.22
CA ASN A 34 -12.46 33.88 -4.85
C ASN A 34 -12.38 32.46 -4.25
N PRO A 35 -11.18 31.99 -3.83
CA PRO A 35 -11.03 30.67 -3.23
C PRO A 35 -11.82 30.50 -1.93
N ALA A 36 -12.12 31.60 -1.22
CA ALA A 36 -12.92 31.56 0.01
C ALA A 36 -14.34 31.00 -0.23
N HIS A 37 -14.84 31.04 -1.47
CA HIS A 37 -16.16 30.49 -1.82
C HIS A 37 -16.10 29.03 -2.27
N LEU A 38 -14.94 28.37 -2.23
CA LEU A 38 -14.80 27.00 -2.75
C LEU A 38 -15.78 26.03 -2.10
N ALA A 39 -15.86 25.99 -0.76
CA ALA A 39 -16.73 25.04 -0.06
C ALA A 39 -18.20 25.18 -0.49
N LYS A 40 -18.70 26.42 -0.53
CA LYS A 40 -20.05 26.75 -1.00
C LYS A 40 -20.25 26.38 -2.47
N ALA A 41 -19.27 26.61 -3.32
CA ALA A 41 -19.35 26.25 -4.73
C ALA A 41 -19.36 24.73 -4.95
N LEU A 42 -18.56 23.97 -4.21
CA LEU A 42 -18.58 22.51 -4.26
C LEU A 42 -19.97 21.95 -3.88
N GLU A 43 -20.60 22.54 -2.86
CA GLU A 43 -21.93 22.15 -2.41
C GLU A 43 -23.03 22.49 -3.44
N LEU A 44 -23.02 23.72 -3.97
CA LEU A 44 -24.06 24.20 -4.90
C LEU A 44 -23.90 23.60 -6.29
N GLU A 45 -22.67 23.57 -6.80
CA GLU A 45 -22.41 23.14 -8.16
C GLU A 45 -22.32 21.63 -8.30
N LYS A 46 -21.92 20.92 -7.23
CA LYS A 46 -21.65 19.48 -7.24
C LYS A 46 -20.78 19.07 -8.44
N PRO A 47 -19.60 19.68 -8.61
CA PRO A 47 -18.74 19.40 -9.75
C PRO A 47 -18.21 17.97 -9.67
N GLU A 48 -17.91 17.38 -10.83
CA GLU A 48 -17.29 16.06 -10.90
C GLU A 48 -15.80 16.11 -10.56
N LEU A 49 -15.14 17.20 -10.91
CA LEU A 49 -13.74 17.46 -10.58
C LEU A 49 -13.55 18.94 -10.22
N ALA A 50 -12.51 19.24 -9.45
CA ALA A 50 -11.99 20.58 -9.26
C ALA A 50 -10.54 20.66 -9.74
N ILE A 51 -10.20 21.74 -10.45
CA ILE A 51 -8.83 22.09 -10.82
C ILE A 51 -8.45 23.26 -9.93
N LEU A 52 -7.55 23.00 -8.99
CA LEU A 52 -7.18 23.95 -7.94
C LEU A 52 -5.68 24.22 -8.03
N GLU A 53 -5.28 25.47 -7.95
CA GLU A 53 -3.88 25.81 -7.76
C GLU A 53 -3.35 25.25 -6.43
N GLY A 54 -2.24 24.52 -6.51
CA GLY A 54 -1.61 23.87 -5.37
C GLY A 54 -0.72 22.70 -5.77
N ASN A 55 0.33 22.49 -4.99
CA ASN A 55 1.27 21.38 -5.12
C ASN A 55 0.93 20.31 -4.08
N TRP A 56 -0.19 19.63 -4.28
CA TRP A 56 -0.52 18.46 -3.47
C TRP A 56 -0.19 17.20 -4.25
N GLN A 57 0.43 16.22 -3.59
CA GLN A 57 0.73 14.96 -4.24
C GLN A 57 -0.56 14.17 -4.53
N ALA A 58 -0.62 13.51 -5.68
CA ALA A 58 -1.70 12.57 -6.01
C ALA A 58 -1.92 11.57 -4.85
N GLY A 59 -3.19 11.32 -4.53
CA GLY A 59 -3.63 10.45 -3.45
C GLY A 59 -3.75 11.11 -2.09
N THR A 60 -3.30 12.36 -1.97
CA THR A 60 -3.46 13.13 -0.73
C THR A 60 -4.92 13.51 -0.53
N LYS A 61 -5.46 13.20 0.65
CA LYS A 61 -6.74 13.75 1.13
C LYS A 61 -6.49 15.19 1.60
N ILE A 62 -7.25 16.13 1.07
CA ILE A 62 -7.15 17.56 1.40
C ILE A 62 -8.48 18.07 1.96
N SER A 63 -8.40 19.06 2.85
CA SER A 63 -9.58 19.74 3.38
C SER A 63 -9.86 20.98 2.53
N LEU A 64 -11.01 21.01 1.87
CA LEU A 64 -11.51 22.11 1.06
C LEU A 64 -12.48 22.92 1.92
N GLY A 65 -11.94 23.77 2.79
CA GLY A 65 -12.70 24.62 3.71
C GLY A 65 -12.38 26.10 3.57
N GLU A 66 -13.22 26.95 4.16
CA GLU A 66 -12.98 28.40 4.22
C GLU A 66 -11.61 28.69 4.88
N GLY A 67 -10.73 29.39 4.15
CA GLY A 67 -9.41 29.80 4.64
C GLY A 67 -8.34 28.71 4.68
N ALA A 68 -8.64 27.48 4.27
CA ALA A 68 -7.71 26.34 4.35
C ALA A 68 -6.79 26.17 3.14
N PHE A 69 -6.65 27.20 2.29
CA PHE A 69 -5.73 27.11 1.17
C PHE A 69 -4.29 27.37 1.62
N PRO A 70 -3.33 26.50 1.29
CA PRO A 70 -1.93 26.89 1.32
C PRO A 70 -1.75 28.11 0.41
N GLN A 71 -0.78 28.95 0.73
CA GLN A 71 -0.40 30.07 -0.13
C GLN A 71 -0.24 29.59 -1.59
N PRO A 72 -0.61 30.40 -2.60
CA PRO A 72 -0.54 30.01 -4.00
C PRO A 72 0.81 29.36 -4.29
N ALA A 73 0.78 28.06 -4.59
CA ALA A 73 1.97 27.32 -4.98
C ALA A 73 2.20 27.65 -6.45
N ASN A 74 2.89 28.77 -6.69
CA ASN A 74 3.23 29.24 -8.03
C ASN A 74 3.94 28.12 -8.80
N GLY A 75 3.21 27.44 -9.69
CA GLY A 75 3.80 26.43 -10.57
C GLY A 75 3.01 25.15 -10.76
N GLU A 76 1.95 24.87 -10.01
CA GLU A 76 1.20 23.60 -10.17
C GLU A 76 -0.31 23.75 -10.04
N LEU A 77 -1.03 22.94 -10.81
CA LEU A 77 -2.46 22.69 -10.67
C LEU A 77 -2.67 21.26 -10.20
N SER A 78 -3.54 21.10 -9.21
CA SER A 78 -4.01 19.80 -8.74
C SER A 78 -5.42 19.53 -9.26
N ILE A 79 -5.64 18.34 -9.82
CA ILE A 79 -6.96 17.84 -10.19
C ILE A 79 -7.49 17.05 -9.00
N VAL A 80 -8.62 17.47 -8.46
CA VAL A 80 -9.17 17.00 -7.20
C VAL A 80 -10.55 16.40 -7.44
N LEU A 81 -10.78 15.21 -6.91
CA LEU A 81 -12.10 14.60 -6.77
C LEU A 81 -12.72 15.09 -5.45
N PRO A 82 -13.79 15.89 -5.49
CA PRO A 82 -14.51 16.26 -4.27
C PRO A 82 -15.21 15.02 -3.69
N ALA A 83 -15.01 14.74 -2.41
CA ALA A 83 -15.74 13.67 -1.72
C ALA A 83 -17.14 14.18 -1.35
N ALA A 84 -18.17 13.60 -1.95
CA ALA A 84 -19.54 13.90 -1.59
C ALA A 84 -19.86 13.30 -0.20
N GLY A 85 -20.32 14.12 0.76
CA GLY A 85 -21.11 13.60 1.88
C GLY A 85 -20.52 13.63 3.30
N GLU A 86 -19.35 14.21 3.55
CA GLU A 86 -18.89 14.48 4.93
C GLU A 86 -18.79 15.98 5.24
N ALA A 87 -19.80 16.75 4.80
CA ALA A 87 -20.05 18.02 5.45
C ALA A 87 -20.49 17.70 6.88
N SER A 88 -19.52 17.63 7.81
CA SER A 88 -19.85 17.55 9.23
C SER A 88 -20.83 18.70 9.50
N LEU A 89 -21.94 18.40 10.18
CA LEU A 89 -23.01 19.36 10.51
C LEU A 89 -22.52 20.64 11.25
N TYR A 90 -21.23 20.74 11.52
CA TYR A 90 -20.60 21.80 12.30
C TYR A 90 -19.43 22.52 11.61
N ARG A 91 -19.01 22.18 10.37
CA ARG A 91 -17.95 22.91 9.63
C ARG A 91 -18.15 22.84 8.10
N ASN A 92 -18.07 23.99 7.42
CA ASN A 92 -18.03 24.13 5.95
C ASN A 92 -16.73 23.57 5.35
N VAL A 93 -16.44 22.28 5.58
CA VAL A 93 -15.24 21.60 5.09
C VAL A 93 -15.69 20.45 4.22
N VAL A 94 -15.32 20.50 2.95
CA VAL A 94 -15.49 19.39 1.99
C VAL A 94 -14.16 18.66 1.91
N ALA A 95 -14.14 17.34 2.03
CA ALA A 95 -12.91 16.58 1.77
C ALA A 95 -12.69 16.46 0.25
N GLY A 96 -11.43 16.52 -0.20
CA GLY A 96 -11.04 16.28 -1.58
C GLY A 96 -9.94 15.23 -1.66
N LEU A 97 -9.89 14.48 -2.75
CA LEU A 97 -8.80 13.56 -3.08
C LEU A 97 -8.08 14.09 -4.31
N VAL A 98 -6.78 14.31 -4.22
CA VAL A 98 -5.98 14.71 -5.38
C VAL A 98 -5.80 13.51 -6.30
N LEU A 99 -6.26 13.59 -7.55
CA LEU A 99 -6.13 12.53 -8.54
C LEU A 99 -4.87 12.67 -9.40
N GLY A 100 -4.37 13.90 -9.57
CA GLY A 100 -3.16 14.18 -10.34
C GLY A 100 -2.75 15.65 -10.23
N THR A 101 -1.57 15.95 -10.75
CA THR A 101 -1.03 17.32 -10.82
C THR A 101 -0.55 17.66 -12.23
N ILE A 102 -0.53 18.95 -12.56
CA ILE A 102 -0.04 19.50 -13.81
C ILE A 102 0.89 20.67 -13.48
N SER A 103 2.16 20.56 -13.86
CA SER A 103 3.13 21.64 -13.70
C SER A 103 2.93 22.72 -14.77
N LYS A 104 2.97 23.99 -14.36
CA LYS A 104 2.96 25.18 -15.21
C LYS A 104 4.39 25.44 -15.75
N PRO A 105 4.56 25.87 -17.02
CA PRO A 105 3.53 26.00 -18.05
C PRO A 105 3.15 24.64 -18.65
N PHE A 106 1.91 24.52 -19.12
CA PHE A 106 1.40 23.31 -19.77
C PHE A 106 0.62 23.65 -21.05
N GLY A 107 0.54 22.69 -21.96
CA GLY A 107 -0.26 22.80 -23.20
C GLY A 107 -1.69 22.28 -23.03
N GLN A 108 -2.53 22.57 -24.03
CA GLN A 108 -3.92 22.09 -24.07
C GLN A 108 -4.03 20.56 -23.96
N ASP A 109 -3.13 19.83 -24.61
CA ASP A 109 -3.15 18.35 -24.61
C ASP A 109 -2.84 17.77 -23.22
N GLN A 110 -1.91 18.37 -22.49
CA GLN A 110 -1.57 17.95 -21.13
C GLN A 110 -2.75 18.17 -20.17
N LEU A 111 -3.41 19.33 -20.28
CA LEU A 111 -4.63 19.63 -19.51
C LEU A 111 -5.75 18.63 -19.81
N CYS A 112 -6.05 18.41 -21.10
CA CYS A 112 -7.12 17.50 -21.52
C CYS A 112 -6.85 16.06 -21.09
N SER A 113 -5.61 15.59 -21.27
CA SER A 113 -5.17 14.25 -20.87
C SER A 113 -5.27 14.05 -19.35
N GLY A 114 -4.83 15.04 -18.56
CA GLY A 114 -4.94 15.00 -17.10
C GLY A 114 -6.39 14.91 -16.62
N ILE A 115 -7.30 15.67 -17.24
CA ILE A 115 -8.73 15.64 -16.91
C ILE A 115 -9.37 14.32 -17.32
N GLN A 116 -9.12 13.82 -18.53
CA GLN A 116 -9.67 12.55 -19.00
C GLN A 116 -9.20 11.38 -18.11
N SER A 117 -7.92 11.36 -17.75
CA SER A 117 -7.36 10.37 -16.84
C SER A 117 -8.01 10.45 -15.46
N SER A 118 -8.22 11.67 -14.94
CA SER A 118 -8.88 11.90 -13.65
C SER A 118 -10.36 11.51 -13.64
N LEU A 119 -11.09 11.77 -14.73
CA LEU A 119 -12.48 11.33 -14.88
C LEU A 119 -12.57 9.80 -14.96
N SER A 120 -11.68 9.14 -15.72
CA SER A 120 -11.62 7.67 -15.76
C SER A 120 -11.30 7.06 -14.40
N LEU A 121 -10.43 7.72 -13.62
CA LEU A 121 -10.10 7.30 -12.27
C LEU A 121 -11.26 7.51 -11.30
N LYS A 122 -11.94 8.66 -11.38
CA LYS A 122 -13.18 8.94 -10.66
C LYS A 122 -14.22 7.86 -10.93
N GLU A 123 -14.46 7.51 -12.18
CA GLU A 123 -15.38 6.41 -12.54
C GLU A 123 -14.97 5.08 -11.91
N THR A 124 -13.67 4.83 -11.74
CA THR A 124 -13.16 3.62 -11.09
C THR A 124 -13.33 3.66 -9.58
N LEU A 125 -13.13 4.83 -8.97
CA LEU A 125 -13.29 5.07 -7.52
C LEU A 125 -14.76 5.10 -7.07
N GLU A 126 -15.65 5.68 -7.89
CA GLU A 126 -17.08 5.81 -7.60
C GLU A 126 -17.86 4.56 -7.97
N LYS A 127 -17.31 3.68 -8.83
CA LYS A 127 -17.87 2.35 -8.99
C LYS A 127 -17.79 1.70 -7.61
N PRO A 128 -18.92 1.33 -6.98
CA PRO A 128 -18.86 0.41 -5.86
C PRO A 128 -18.04 -0.81 -6.29
N PRO A 129 -17.44 -1.60 -5.38
CA PRO A 129 -17.05 -2.96 -5.73
C PRO A 129 -18.25 -3.51 -6.49
N LEU A 130 -18.07 -3.74 -7.80
CA LEU A 130 -19.17 -4.10 -8.69
C LEU A 130 -19.84 -5.33 -8.06
N PRO A 131 -21.07 -5.72 -8.47
CA PRO A 131 -21.64 -7.00 -8.05
C PRO A 131 -20.85 -8.17 -8.68
N TRP A 132 -19.54 -8.21 -8.46
CA TRP A 132 -18.67 -9.33 -8.73
C TRP A 132 -19.12 -10.42 -7.77
N GLU A 133 -19.66 -11.48 -8.35
CA GLU A 133 -20.00 -12.68 -7.60
C GLU A 133 -18.77 -13.28 -6.92
N GLU A 134 -17.56 -13.06 -7.46
CA GLU A 134 -16.30 -13.64 -6.99
C GLU A 134 -15.11 -12.66 -7.21
N TYR A 135 -14.42 -12.27 -6.13
CA TYR A 135 -13.22 -11.42 -6.18
C TYR A 135 -12.24 -11.69 -5.03
N ILE A 136 -10.98 -11.27 -5.20
CA ILE A 136 -9.96 -11.24 -4.15
C ILE A 136 -9.79 -9.81 -3.65
N GLU A 137 -9.85 -9.62 -2.34
CA GLU A 137 -9.49 -8.38 -1.66
C GLU A 137 -8.16 -8.55 -0.93
N VAL A 138 -7.24 -7.59 -1.06
CA VAL A 138 -6.01 -7.54 -0.28
C VAL A 138 -5.97 -6.24 0.52
N ARG A 139 -5.74 -6.36 1.83
CA ARG A 139 -5.63 -5.22 2.74
C ARG A 139 -4.85 -5.55 4.00
N ARG A 140 -4.51 -4.50 4.75
CA ARG A 140 -4.08 -4.67 6.14
C ARG A 140 -5.23 -5.25 6.97
N LEU A 141 -4.88 -6.18 7.85
CA LEU A 141 -5.81 -6.64 8.89
C LEU A 141 -5.92 -5.54 9.94
N THR A 142 -7.11 -5.20 10.40
CA THR A 142 -7.31 -4.09 11.33
C THR A 142 -8.11 -4.45 12.57
N THR A 143 -8.81 -5.58 12.56
CA THR A 143 -9.65 -6.02 13.67
C THR A 143 -9.02 -7.19 14.42
N GLU A 144 -9.43 -7.38 15.67
CA GLU A 144 -8.96 -8.50 16.49
C GLU A 144 -9.37 -9.85 15.90
N GLU A 145 -10.57 -9.93 15.32
CA GLU A 145 -11.10 -11.12 14.65
C GLU A 145 -10.26 -11.51 13.42
N GLU A 146 -9.85 -10.52 12.62
CA GLU A 146 -9.00 -10.75 11.46
C GLU A 146 -7.61 -11.22 11.85
N ILE A 147 -7.02 -10.59 12.88
CA ILE A 147 -5.72 -10.99 13.41
C ILE A 147 -5.81 -12.42 13.94
N LEU A 148 -6.85 -12.76 14.71
CA LEU A 148 -7.04 -14.13 15.17
C LEU A 148 -7.20 -15.12 14.01
N ALA A 149 -7.90 -14.74 12.93
CA ALA A 149 -8.01 -15.56 11.73
C ALA A 149 -6.64 -15.80 11.05
N ASP A 150 -5.76 -14.78 11.01
CA ASP A 150 -4.36 -14.94 10.55
C ASP A 150 -3.58 -15.93 11.41
N LEU A 151 -3.61 -15.77 12.74
CA LEU A 151 -2.87 -16.64 13.66
C LEU A 151 -3.33 -18.11 13.55
N ASN A 152 -4.63 -18.34 13.38
CA ASN A 152 -5.21 -19.65 13.10
C ASN A 152 -4.74 -20.21 11.74
N LEU A 153 -4.78 -19.38 10.68
CA LEU A 153 -4.33 -19.78 9.35
C LEU A 153 -2.85 -20.16 9.35
N ARG A 154 -2.00 -19.37 10.03
CA ARG A 154 -0.58 -19.65 10.21
C ARG A 154 -0.37 -20.98 10.93
N TYR A 155 -1.08 -21.23 12.03
CA TYR A 155 -1.02 -22.51 12.75
C TYR A 155 -1.37 -23.68 11.82
N GLN A 156 -2.49 -23.59 11.11
CA GLN A 156 -2.94 -24.65 10.18
C GLN A 156 -1.88 -24.95 9.12
N VAL A 157 -1.35 -23.93 8.45
CA VAL A 157 -0.36 -24.09 7.38
C VAL A 157 0.97 -24.60 7.93
N TYR A 158 1.45 -24.06 9.05
CA TYR A 158 2.73 -24.45 9.65
C TYR A 158 2.69 -25.87 10.18
N ARG A 159 1.54 -26.30 10.72
CA ARG A 159 1.31 -27.69 11.13
C ARG A 159 1.25 -28.62 9.92
N GLU A 160 0.55 -28.23 8.85
CA GLU A 160 0.45 -29.02 7.61
C GLU A 160 1.83 -29.32 7.01
N VAL A 161 2.74 -28.34 7.02
CA VAL A 161 4.11 -28.51 6.48
C VAL A 161 5.11 -29.08 7.50
N GLY A 162 4.69 -29.32 8.75
CA GLY A 162 5.52 -29.93 9.79
C GLY A 162 6.51 -28.99 10.48
N PHE A 163 6.29 -27.68 10.43
CA PHE A 163 7.13 -26.69 11.13
C PHE A 163 6.84 -26.60 12.62
N ILE A 164 5.61 -26.91 13.04
CA ILE A 164 5.18 -26.90 14.43
C ILE A 164 4.38 -28.16 14.78
N GLY A 165 4.42 -28.55 16.06
CA GLY A 165 3.58 -29.61 16.59
C GLY A 165 2.15 -29.15 16.90
N SER A 166 1.29 -30.08 17.33
CA SER A 166 -0.05 -29.77 17.80
C SER A 166 -0.04 -29.03 19.14
N ARG A 167 -0.92 -28.04 19.29
CA ARG A 167 -1.15 -27.28 20.54
C ARG A 167 -2.65 -27.12 20.79
N SER A 168 -3.03 -26.86 22.03
CA SER A 168 -4.44 -26.70 22.45
C SER A 168 -5.08 -25.42 21.93
N GLU A 169 -4.30 -24.36 21.78
CA GLU A 169 -4.80 -23.02 21.47
C GLU A 169 -5.04 -22.81 19.96
N GLU A 170 -4.49 -23.70 19.12
CA GLU A 170 -4.60 -23.68 17.65
C GLU A 170 -4.21 -22.36 16.96
N ILE A 171 -3.38 -21.54 17.62
CA ILE A 171 -2.84 -20.27 17.11
C ILE A 171 -1.31 -20.29 17.04
N GLU A 172 -0.74 -19.69 15.98
CA GLU A 172 0.70 -19.47 15.84
C GLU A 172 1.01 -17.99 15.96
N ILE A 173 1.57 -17.62 17.10
CA ILE A 173 1.99 -16.26 17.44
C ILE A 173 3.39 -16.31 18.02
N ASP A 174 4.22 -15.34 17.66
CA ASP A 174 5.56 -15.15 18.19
C ASP A 174 5.78 -13.72 18.69
N ARG A 175 6.90 -13.48 19.36
CA ARG A 175 7.25 -12.18 19.96
C ARG A 175 7.38 -11.03 18.95
N TYR A 176 7.47 -11.32 17.65
CA TYR A 176 7.63 -10.30 16.61
C TYR A 176 6.30 -9.79 16.07
N ASP A 177 5.19 -10.48 16.36
CA ASP A 177 3.85 -10.09 15.90
C ASP A 177 3.44 -8.70 16.40
N THR A 178 3.86 -8.30 17.61
CA THR A 178 3.54 -6.96 18.16
C THR A 178 4.21 -5.82 17.40
N ARG A 179 5.23 -6.09 16.58
CA ARG A 179 5.90 -5.09 15.70
C ARG A 179 5.45 -5.19 14.25
N ALA A 180 4.46 -6.03 13.96
CA ALA A 180 4.13 -6.38 12.60
C ALA A 180 3.01 -5.52 12.01
N ILE A 181 3.10 -5.31 10.69
CA ILE A 181 1.94 -5.05 9.83
C ILE A 181 1.56 -6.37 9.17
N ILE A 182 0.29 -6.75 9.25
CA ILE A 182 -0.21 -8.00 8.71
C ILE A 182 -1.15 -7.69 7.54
N PHE A 183 -0.90 -8.31 6.40
CA PHE A 183 -1.79 -8.25 5.24
C PHE A 183 -2.54 -9.57 5.12
N GLY A 184 -3.83 -9.46 4.82
CA GLY A 184 -4.69 -10.58 4.47
C GLY A 184 -5.14 -10.49 3.01
N ALA A 185 -5.28 -11.67 2.39
CA ALA A 185 -6.00 -11.85 1.15
C ALA A 185 -7.31 -12.55 1.46
N PHE A 186 -8.42 -11.91 1.12
CA PHE A 186 -9.77 -12.40 1.33
C PHE A 186 -10.37 -12.83 0.00
N HIS A 187 -10.91 -14.05 -0.04
CA HIS A 187 -11.74 -14.50 -1.14
C HIS A 187 -13.19 -14.16 -0.81
N ASN A 188 -13.81 -13.35 -1.66
CA ASN A 188 -15.17 -12.88 -1.49
C ASN A 188 -16.08 -13.54 -2.53
N VAL A 189 -17.11 -14.26 -2.08
CA VAL A 189 -18.09 -14.95 -2.92
C VAL A 189 -19.49 -14.63 -2.46
N SER A 190 -20.31 -14.01 -3.32
CA SER A 190 -21.73 -13.71 -3.02
C SER A 190 -21.96 -13.00 -1.66
N GLY A 191 -21.01 -12.17 -1.22
CA GLY A 191 -21.07 -11.44 0.05
C GLY A 191 -20.43 -12.15 1.26
N GLU A 192 -20.02 -13.41 1.12
CA GLU A 192 -19.21 -14.10 2.12
C GLU A 192 -17.73 -13.82 1.91
N SER A 193 -16.99 -13.59 2.99
CA SER A 193 -15.56 -13.27 2.96
C SER A 193 -14.76 -14.28 3.77
N GLU A 194 -13.76 -14.89 3.15
CA GLU A 194 -12.87 -15.87 3.77
C GLU A 194 -11.41 -15.39 3.68
N LEU A 195 -10.68 -15.39 4.79
CA LEU A 195 -9.22 -15.20 4.76
C LEU A 195 -8.55 -16.44 4.14
N VAL A 196 -7.90 -16.28 3.00
CA VAL A 196 -7.29 -17.37 2.20
C VAL A 196 -5.78 -17.33 2.13
N GLY A 197 -5.17 -16.21 2.50
CA GLY A 197 -3.73 -16.07 2.64
C GLY A 197 -3.37 -14.85 3.46
N SER A 198 -2.15 -14.83 3.98
CA SER A 198 -1.61 -13.70 4.72
C SER A 198 -0.10 -13.62 4.60
N ILE A 199 0.43 -12.43 4.91
CA ILE A 199 1.86 -12.16 4.98
C ILE A 199 2.12 -11.09 6.04
N ARG A 200 3.26 -11.21 6.71
CA ARG A 200 3.68 -10.35 7.82
C ARG A 200 4.87 -9.49 7.43
N ILE A 201 4.85 -8.21 7.79
CA ILE A 201 5.99 -7.29 7.73
C ILE A 201 6.36 -6.89 9.16
N ILE A 202 7.50 -7.36 9.65
CA ILE A 202 8.04 -7.00 10.97
C ILE A 202 8.84 -5.70 10.82
N ARG A 203 8.56 -4.72 11.68
CA ARG A 203 9.31 -3.46 11.74
C ARG A 203 10.48 -3.59 12.72
N GLU A 204 11.65 -3.06 12.37
CA GLU A 204 12.82 -3.11 13.25
C GLU A 204 12.62 -2.26 14.52
N LYS A 205 12.14 -1.03 14.37
CA LYS A 205 12.25 -0.01 15.44
C LYS A 205 10.95 0.32 16.15
N SER A 206 9.82 -0.01 15.54
CA SER A 206 8.52 0.50 15.96
C SER A 206 7.55 -0.62 16.31
N GLU A 207 6.64 -0.36 17.26
CA GLU A 207 5.46 -1.21 17.41
C GLU A 207 4.63 -1.24 16.12
N GLY A 208 3.94 -2.36 15.93
CA GLY A 208 2.98 -2.55 14.86
C GLY A 208 1.65 -1.88 15.22
N PRO A 209 0.83 -1.53 14.22
CA PRO A 209 -0.48 -0.93 14.43
C PRO A 209 -1.44 -1.77 15.28
N HIS A 210 -1.16 -3.08 15.46
CA HIS A 210 -2.04 -4.02 16.15
C HIS A 210 -1.45 -4.60 17.44
N ALA A 211 -0.44 -3.94 18.01
CA ALA A 211 0.20 -4.40 19.24
C ALA A 211 -0.80 -4.54 20.40
N GLY A 212 -1.82 -3.66 20.46
CA GLY A 212 -2.88 -3.71 21.46
C GLY A 212 -3.78 -4.95 21.32
N GLU A 213 -4.27 -5.22 20.12
CA GLU A 213 -5.11 -6.38 19.77
C GLU A 213 -4.37 -7.69 20.09
N LEU A 214 -3.09 -7.78 19.69
CA LEU A 214 -2.27 -8.95 19.95
C LEU A 214 -2.07 -9.20 21.45
N ARG A 215 -1.80 -8.14 22.25
CA ARG A 215 -1.70 -8.26 23.71
C ARG A 215 -3.00 -8.80 24.32
N ARG A 216 -4.17 -8.37 23.83
CA ARG A 216 -5.47 -8.90 24.29
C ARG A 216 -5.67 -10.36 23.90
N ILE A 217 -5.30 -10.75 22.69
CA ILE A 217 -5.34 -12.16 22.25
C ILE A 217 -4.42 -13.01 23.15
N MET A 218 -3.18 -12.58 23.38
CA MET A 218 -2.22 -13.32 24.22
C MET A 218 -2.77 -13.51 25.64
N GLN A 219 -3.36 -12.47 26.24
CA GLN A 219 -4.02 -12.56 27.54
C GLN A 219 -5.21 -13.53 27.53
N ARG A 220 -6.09 -13.45 26.52
CA ARG A 220 -7.28 -14.31 26.38
C ARG A 220 -6.91 -15.79 26.33
N TYR A 221 -5.83 -16.13 25.64
CA TYR A 221 -5.36 -17.51 25.47
C TYR A 221 -4.31 -17.93 26.51
N GLY A 222 -4.01 -17.09 27.50
CA GLY A 222 -3.01 -17.40 28.54
C GLY A 222 -1.61 -17.63 27.99
N LEU A 223 -1.25 -16.97 26.89
CA LEU A 223 0.03 -17.14 26.22
C LEU A 223 1.12 -16.30 26.89
N ASP A 224 2.05 -16.97 27.56
CA ASP A 224 3.27 -16.36 28.08
C ASP A 224 4.36 -16.35 27.01
N ILE A 225 4.25 -15.40 26.08
CA ILE A 225 5.28 -15.16 25.08
C ILE A 225 6.09 -13.97 25.58
N PRO A 226 7.39 -14.15 25.86
CA PRO A 226 8.24 -13.03 26.23
C PRO A 226 8.18 -12.05 25.08
N LEU A 227 7.52 -10.91 25.31
CA LEU A 227 7.64 -9.76 24.44
C LEU A 227 9.13 -9.49 24.33
N SER A 228 9.60 -8.97 23.19
CA SER A 228 10.98 -8.50 23.15
C SER A 228 11.07 -7.34 24.15
N GLU A 229 11.38 -7.66 25.41
CA GLU A 229 11.95 -6.69 26.32
C GLU A 229 13.13 -6.11 25.57
N ASP A 230 13.19 -4.79 25.53
CA ASP A 230 14.36 -4.05 25.10
C ASP A 230 15.53 -4.60 25.91
N SER A 231 16.21 -5.62 25.37
CA SER A 231 17.46 -6.12 25.92
C SER A 231 18.31 -4.90 26.21
N GLU A 232 18.95 -4.84 27.37
CA GLU A 232 19.69 -3.69 27.91
C GLU A 232 20.77 -3.10 26.96
N ASN A 233 20.94 -3.67 25.75
CA ASN A 233 21.74 -3.19 24.63
C ASN A 233 20.94 -2.58 23.44
N GLY A 234 19.63 -2.36 23.57
CA GLY A 234 18.82 -1.52 22.66
C GLY A 234 18.70 -1.98 21.21
N ARG A 235 18.83 -3.27 20.90
CA ARG A 235 18.70 -3.79 19.51
C ARG A 235 17.56 -4.80 19.40
N ALA A 236 16.36 -4.29 19.10
CA ALA A 236 15.23 -5.12 18.70
C ALA A 236 15.52 -5.76 17.32
N SER A 237 16.26 -6.88 17.31
CA SER A 237 16.74 -7.51 16.07
C SER A 237 15.61 -8.20 15.30
N LEU A 238 15.65 -8.10 13.97
CA LEU A 238 14.77 -8.84 13.07
C LEU A 238 15.15 -10.34 13.07
N PRO A 239 14.21 -11.29 13.05
CA PRO A 239 14.50 -12.72 13.17
C PRO A 239 15.48 -13.26 12.10
N ALA A 240 15.41 -12.75 10.86
CA ALA A 240 16.39 -13.06 9.83
C ALA A 240 17.78 -12.55 10.23
N LEU A 241 17.93 -11.30 10.65
CA LEU A 241 19.25 -10.78 11.08
C LEU A 241 19.83 -11.58 12.25
N GLN A 242 18.98 -11.96 13.21
CA GLN A 242 19.39 -12.85 14.31
C GLN A 242 19.92 -14.20 13.80
N THR A 243 19.25 -14.81 12.83
CA THR A 243 19.66 -16.09 12.21
C THR A 243 21.05 -16.00 11.59
N PHE A 244 21.37 -14.87 10.95
CA PHE A 244 22.65 -14.67 10.27
C PHE A 244 23.72 -14.03 11.16
N GLY A 245 23.43 -13.77 12.43
CA GLY A 245 24.36 -13.14 13.37
C GLY A 245 24.69 -11.70 12.99
N LEU A 246 23.75 -11.00 12.36
CA LEU A 246 23.91 -9.63 11.88
C LEU A 246 23.10 -8.65 12.72
N SER A 247 23.61 -7.45 12.85
CA SER A 247 22.85 -6.25 13.20
C SER A 247 22.45 -5.47 11.95
N ALA A 248 21.48 -4.57 12.08
CA ALA A 248 21.11 -3.65 11.00
C ALA A 248 22.28 -2.77 10.54
N VAL A 249 23.23 -2.46 11.42
CA VAL A 249 24.44 -1.69 11.07
C VAL A 249 25.37 -2.52 10.19
N GLU A 250 25.61 -3.78 10.56
CA GLU A 250 26.44 -4.71 9.77
C GLU A 250 25.80 -5.00 8.42
N LEU A 251 24.46 -5.06 8.33
CA LEU A 251 23.77 -5.23 7.05
C LEU A 251 24.13 -4.12 6.04
N LYS A 252 24.37 -2.89 6.50
CA LYS A 252 24.78 -1.77 5.62
C LYS A 252 26.18 -1.95 5.04
N THR A 253 27.03 -2.72 5.72
CA THR A 253 28.40 -2.99 5.27
C THR A 253 28.44 -4.08 4.20
N VAL A 254 27.55 -5.07 4.27
CA VAL A 254 27.41 -6.12 3.25
C VAL A 254 26.55 -5.66 2.06
N SER A 255 25.63 -4.73 2.27
CA SER A 255 24.82 -4.12 1.21
C SER A 255 24.90 -2.60 1.28
N ALA A 256 25.81 -2.02 0.49
CA ALA A 256 26.05 -0.58 0.46
C ALA A 256 24.76 0.21 0.22
N GLY A 257 24.52 1.24 1.04
CA GLY A 257 23.34 2.11 0.95
C GLY A 257 22.05 1.55 1.57
N PHE A 258 22.02 0.28 1.98
CA PHE A 258 20.84 -0.33 2.59
C PHE A 258 20.48 0.32 3.93
N GLY A 259 19.19 0.59 4.18
CA GLY A 259 18.74 1.22 5.43
C GLY A 259 19.15 2.69 5.57
N THR A 260 19.42 3.38 4.46
CA THR A 260 19.62 4.84 4.43
C THR A 260 18.30 5.57 4.15
N ASP A 261 18.30 6.89 4.23
CA ASP A 261 17.14 7.74 3.92
C ASP A 261 16.94 7.97 2.41
N HIS A 262 17.77 7.36 1.55
CA HIS A 262 17.68 7.45 0.10
C HIS A 262 17.78 6.07 -0.55
N SER A 263 16.86 5.75 -1.46
CA SER A 263 16.99 4.57 -2.31
C SER A 263 18.18 4.71 -3.28
N ALA A 264 18.65 3.60 -3.85
CA ALA A 264 19.63 3.62 -4.94
C ALA A 264 19.12 4.38 -6.19
N GLY A 265 17.80 4.56 -6.32
CA GLY A 265 17.16 5.41 -7.33
C GLY A 265 17.13 6.91 -6.98
N GLY A 266 17.68 7.34 -5.84
CA GLY A 266 17.74 8.73 -5.40
C GLY A 266 16.46 9.25 -4.72
N GLN A 267 15.42 8.42 -4.57
CA GLN A 267 14.19 8.82 -3.88
C GLN A 267 14.37 8.83 -2.36
N ASN A 268 13.77 9.82 -1.69
CA ASN A 268 13.70 9.89 -0.23
C ASN A 268 12.81 8.78 0.32
N VAL A 269 13.32 8.01 1.28
CA VAL A 269 12.66 6.83 1.84
C VAL A 269 12.84 6.76 3.36
N SER A 270 12.03 5.92 4.01
CA SER A 270 12.25 5.60 5.43
C SER A 270 13.54 4.78 5.58
N PRO A 271 14.44 5.13 6.51
CA PRO A 271 15.62 4.32 6.81
C PRO A 271 15.30 3.08 7.66
N GLU A 272 14.04 2.87 8.05
CA GLU A 272 13.61 1.69 8.81
C GLU A 272 13.72 0.43 7.95
N ILE A 273 14.40 -0.58 8.49
CA ILE A 273 14.49 -1.91 7.87
C ILE A 273 13.29 -2.74 8.33
N CYS A 274 12.69 -3.47 7.40
CA CYS A 274 11.58 -4.36 7.65
C CYS A 274 11.91 -5.78 7.23
N GLU A 275 11.37 -6.78 7.91
CA GLU A 275 11.44 -8.19 7.49
C GLU A 275 10.09 -8.68 6.99
N MET A 276 10.06 -9.25 5.78
CA MET A 276 8.90 -9.99 5.30
C MET A 276 8.95 -11.43 5.82
N SER A 277 7.87 -11.93 6.41
CA SER A 277 7.82 -13.27 6.99
C SER A 277 6.39 -13.82 6.97
N ARG A 278 6.22 -15.08 7.39
CA ARG A 278 4.91 -15.73 7.59
C ARG A 278 3.97 -15.64 6.38
N LEU A 279 4.50 -15.75 5.16
CA LEU A 279 3.65 -15.93 3.98
C LEU A 279 2.96 -17.29 4.06
N VAL A 280 1.65 -17.29 4.28
CA VAL A 280 0.83 -18.51 4.36
C VAL A 280 -0.37 -18.38 3.41
N ILE A 281 -0.72 -19.50 2.77
CA ILE A 281 -1.84 -19.57 1.83
C ILE A 281 -2.54 -20.91 2.07
N LYS A 282 -3.87 -20.87 2.22
CA LYS A 282 -4.73 -22.05 2.34
C LYS A 282 -4.50 -22.99 1.15
N LYS A 283 -4.46 -24.30 1.41
CA LYS A 283 -3.99 -25.32 0.47
C LYS A 283 -4.71 -25.27 -0.88
N GLU A 284 -6.01 -25.12 -0.85
CA GLU A 284 -6.91 -25.04 -2.00
C GLU A 284 -6.71 -23.76 -2.84
N TYR A 285 -6.11 -22.72 -2.26
CA TYR A 285 -5.78 -21.44 -2.91
C TYR A 285 -4.32 -21.32 -3.37
N ARG A 286 -3.45 -22.30 -3.07
CA ARG A 286 -2.03 -22.30 -3.50
C ARG A 286 -1.88 -22.43 -5.02
N ARG A 287 -2.92 -22.86 -5.74
CA ARG A 287 -2.89 -22.99 -7.21
C ARG A 287 -2.95 -21.61 -7.89
N ARG A 288 -2.36 -21.52 -9.08
CA ARG A 288 -2.21 -20.25 -9.84
C ARG A 288 -3.52 -19.50 -10.13
N ARG A 289 -4.69 -20.16 -10.09
CA ARG A 289 -6.00 -19.55 -10.39
C ARG A 289 -6.23 -18.23 -9.65
N PHE A 290 -5.88 -18.18 -8.37
CA PHE A 290 -6.17 -17.00 -7.54
C PHE A 290 -4.97 -16.07 -7.34
N GLY A 291 -3.77 -16.49 -7.74
CA GLY A 291 -2.52 -15.71 -7.61
C GLY A 291 -2.36 -14.99 -6.27
N ILE A 292 -2.75 -15.62 -5.15
CA ILE A 292 -2.84 -14.99 -3.82
C ILE A 292 -1.48 -14.40 -3.42
N GLU A 293 -0.40 -15.15 -3.61
CA GLU A 293 0.95 -14.69 -3.32
C GLU A 293 1.28 -13.35 -4.03
N ARG A 294 1.06 -13.29 -5.35
CA ARG A 294 1.32 -12.07 -6.14
C ARG A 294 0.49 -10.89 -5.64
N ARG A 295 -0.79 -11.13 -5.32
CA ARG A 295 -1.71 -10.08 -4.84
C ARG A 295 -1.31 -9.57 -3.46
N LEU A 296 -0.82 -10.44 -2.56
CA LEU A 296 -0.25 -10.03 -1.28
C LEU A 296 0.98 -9.14 -1.47
N TYR A 297 1.91 -9.50 -2.37
CA TYR A 297 3.05 -8.62 -2.70
C TYR A 297 2.60 -7.29 -3.30
N GLU A 298 1.62 -7.30 -4.19
CA GLU A 298 1.06 -6.07 -4.75
C GLU A 298 0.47 -5.16 -3.66
N GLY A 299 -0.28 -5.73 -2.71
CA GLY A 299 -0.76 -5.02 -1.53
C GLY A 299 0.36 -4.35 -0.73
N ILE A 300 1.48 -5.06 -0.53
CA ILE A 300 2.66 -4.51 0.16
C ILE A 300 3.31 -3.39 -0.65
N VAL A 301 3.55 -3.60 -1.94
CA VAL A 301 4.17 -2.60 -2.83
C VAL A 301 3.35 -1.30 -2.80
N VAL A 302 2.04 -1.43 -3.00
CA VAL A 302 1.09 -0.32 -3.03
C VAL A 302 1.04 0.40 -1.67
N ASP A 303 1.00 -0.34 -0.56
CA ASP A 303 1.04 0.23 0.78
C ASP A 303 2.33 1.02 1.06
N CYS A 304 3.47 0.51 0.60
CA CYS A 304 4.75 1.16 0.75
C CYS A 304 4.84 2.43 -0.09
N SER A 305 4.36 2.39 -1.34
CA SER A 305 4.23 3.57 -2.21
C SER A 305 3.24 4.60 -1.66
N ALA A 306 2.20 4.17 -0.94
CA ALA A 306 1.23 5.06 -0.29
C ALA A 306 1.78 5.73 0.99
N SER A 307 2.79 5.13 1.64
CA SER A 307 3.35 5.61 2.90
C SER A 307 4.28 6.83 2.72
N LYS A 308 4.34 7.72 3.72
CA LYS A 308 5.25 8.89 3.76
C LYS A 308 6.01 8.94 5.10
N PRO A 309 7.36 8.87 5.11
CA PRO A 309 8.22 8.52 3.99
C PRO A 309 7.98 7.08 3.50
N HIS A 310 8.32 6.78 2.24
CA HIS A 310 8.12 5.47 1.64
C HIS A 310 8.90 4.39 2.40
N ARG A 311 8.23 3.32 2.82
CA ARG A 311 8.92 2.11 3.29
C ARG A 311 9.66 1.45 2.13
N ASN A 312 10.95 1.16 2.32
CA ASN A 312 11.80 0.75 1.20
C ASN A 312 12.63 -0.50 1.44
N TRP A 313 13.21 -0.62 2.64
CA TRP A 313 14.24 -1.62 2.92
C TRP A 313 13.62 -2.88 3.47
N PHE A 314 13.63 -3.94 2.68
CA PHE A 314 13.12 -5.24 3.09
C PHE A 314 14.22 -6.28 3.13
N ILE A 315 14.15 -7.15 4.13
CA ILE A 315 14.88 -8.40 4.15
C ILE A 315 13.90 -9.58 4.20
N ILE A 316 14.35 -10.73 3.75
CA ILE A 316 13.64 -11.99 3.91
C ILE A 316 14.65 -13.13 4.05
N ALA A 317 14.36 -14.07 4.93
CA ALA A 317 15.05 -15.34 4.96
C ALA A 317 14.18 -16.41 4.30
N VAL A 318 14.71 -17.08 3.28
CA VAL A 318 13.95 -18.09 2.51
C VAL A 318 14.73 -19.37 2.37
N HIS A 319 14.02 -20.48 2.20
CA HIS A 319 14.65 -21.73 1.79
C HIS A 319 15.38 -21.56 0.45
N PRO A 320 16.62 -22.07 0.28
CA PRO A 320 17.42 -21.86 -0.94
C PRO A 320 16.71 -22.22 -2.25
N MET A 321 15.83 -23.22 -2.23
CA MET A 321 15.01 -23.60 -3.40
C MET A 321 14.06 -22.49 -3.89
N ASN A 322 13.75 -21.52 -3.04
CA ASN A 322 12.85 -20.42 -3.39
C ASN A 322 13.58 -19.16 -3.87
N THR A 323 14.92 -19.10 -3.81
CA THR A 323 15.69 -17.88 -4.14
C THR A 323 15.30 -17.30 -5.50
N THR A 324 15.29 -18.11 -6.56
CA THR A 324 14.92 -17.67 -7.93
C THR A 324 13.53 -17.03 -7.99
N LYS A 325 12.58 -17.47 -7.15
CA LYS A 325 11.25 -16.86 -7.07
C LYS A 325 11.33 -15.42 -6.56
N TYR A 326 12.11 -15.19 -5.51
CA TYR A 326 12.24 -13.89 -4.86
C TYR A 326 13.11 -12.91 -5.65
N LEU A 327 14.10 -13.41 -6.41
CA LEU A 327 14.84 -12.57 -7.36
C LEU A 327 13.91 -11.87 -8.38
N ARG A 328 12.82 -12.54 -8.82
CA ARG A 328 11.81 -11.92 -9.70
C ARG A 328 11.01 -10.79 -9.04
N TYR A 329 10.96 -10.77 -7.71
CA TYR A 329 10.38 -9.71 -6.90
C TYR A 329 11.40 -8.63 -6.52
N GLY A 330 12.56 -8.59 -7.19
CA GLY A 330 13.59 -7.57 -7.01
C GLY A 330 14.55 -7.81 -5.86
N PHE A 331 14.40 -8.93 -5.14
CA PHE A 331 15.32 -9.24 -4.06
C PHE A 331 16.70 -9.62 -4.60
N THR A 332 17.75 -9.28 -3.85
CA THR A 332 19.13 -9.72 -4.10
C THR A 332 19.57 -10.66 -3.00
N CYS A 333 20.26 -11.75 -3.36
CA CYS A 333 20.78 -12.72 -2.40
C CYS A 333 22.14 -12.25 -1.86
N LEU A 334 22.32 -12.33 -0.53
CA LEU A 334 23.59 -12.06 0.14
C LEU A 334 24.39 -13.36 0.26
N GLU A 335 24.97 -13.79 -0.86
CA GLU A 335 25.63 -15.10 -0.98
C GLU A 335 26.80 -15.30 -0.01
N GLU A 336 27.51 -14.21 0.32
CA GLU A 336 28.65 -14.20 1.23
C GLU A 336 28.30 -14.65 2.65
N LEU A 337 27.03 -14.59 3.04
CA LEU A 337 26.54 -15.05 4.35
C LEU A 337 26.32 -16.57 4.41
N GLY A 338 26.31 -17.23 3.24
CA GLY A 338 26.08 -18.66 3.10
C GLY A 338 24.69 -19.11 3.54
N VAL A 339 24.51 -20.43 3.65
CA VAL A 339 23.26 -21.05 4.13
C VAL A 339 23.34 -21.22 5.65
N LYS A 340 22.29 -20.80 6.36
CA LYS A 340 22.15 -20.97 7.82
C LYS A 340 20.90 -21.79 8.15
N SER A 341 20.83 -22.31 9.36
CA SER A 341 19.60 -22.92 9.89
C SER A 341 18.72 -21.83 10.50
N TYR A 342 17.51 -21.62 9.95
CA TYR A 342 16.64 -20.53 10.37
C TYR A 342 16.17 -20.68 11.81
N ALA A 343 16.29 -19.60 12.59
CA ALA A 343 15.92 -19.59 13.99
C ALA A 343 14.44 -19.99 14.18
N GLY A 344 14.21 -21.02 14.99
CA GLY A 344 12.87 -21.51 15.32
C GLY A 344 12.24 -22.50 14.34
N LEU A 345 12.81 -22.72 13.15
CA LEU A 345 12.28 -23.69 12.17
C LEU A 345 13.26 -24.83 11.82
N ALA A 346 14.55 -24.68 12.13
CA ALA A 346 15.60 -25.64 11.80
C ALA A 346 15.67 -26.01 10.29
N GLN A 347 15.23 -25.10 9.42
CA GLN A 347 15.26 -25.24 7.97
C GLN A 347 16.45 -24.46 7.39
N PRO A 348 17.08 -24.93 6.29
CA PRO A 348 18.11 -24.14 5.63
C PRO A 348 17.50 -22.85 5.08
N ALA A 349 18.22 -21.75 5.24
CA ALA A 349 17.81 -20.43 4.80
C ALA A 349 18.99 -19.64 4.24
N VAL A 350 18.69 -18.79 3.26
CA VAL A 350 19.56 -17.72 2.74
C VAL A 350 18.91 -16.37 3.01
N LEU A 351 19.73 -15.34 3.21
CA LEU A 351 19.26 -13.97 3.42
C LEU A 351 19.19 -13.24 2.08
N LEU A 352 18.04 -12.63 1.82
CA LEU A 352 17.83 -11.75 0.69
C LEU A 352 17.43 -10.36 1.19
N ASN A 353 17.77 -9.33 0.41
CA ASN A 353 17.38 -7.95 0.68
C ASN A 353 16.72 -7.31 -0.55
N LEU A 354 16.00 -6.21 -0.35
CA LEU A 354 15.30 -5.48 -1.40
C LEU A 354 15.35 -3.98 -1.12
N ASP A 355 15.77 -3.23 -2.13
CA ASP A 355 15.50 -1.80 -2.30
C ASP A 355 14.25 -1.66 -3.18
N LEU A 356 13.10 -1.42 -2.55
CA LEU A 356 11.81 -1.44 -3.26
C LEU A 356 11.74 -0.35 -4.34
N GLN A 357 12.13 0.90 -4.04
CA GLN A 357 12.07 1.99 -5.01
C GLN A 357 13.03 1.77 -6.18
N HIS A 358 14.21 1.19 -5.93
CA HIS A 358 15.10 0.79 -7.02
C HIS A 358 14.51 -0.33 -7.89
N TYR A 359 13.79 -1.28 -7.29
CA TYR A 359 13.08 -2.30 -8.05
C TYR A 359 11.94 -1.72 -8.90
N LEU A 360 11.19 -0.74 -8.37
CA LEU A 360 10.03 -0.15 -9.05
C LEU A 360 10.36 0.68 -10.30
N ILE A 361 11.61 1.15 -10.43
CA ILE A 361 12.09 1.82 -11.65
C ILE A 361 12.55 0.84 -12.75
N GLN A 362 12.73 -0.45 -12.41
CA GLN A 362 13.05 -1.51 -13.38
C GLN A 362 11.75 -2.14 -13.92
N PRO A 363 11.78 -2.81 -15.09
CA PRO A 363 10.62 -3.56 -15.58
C PRO A 363 10.15 -4.62 -14.57
N ASN A 364 8.91 -4.49 -14.11
CA ASN A 364 8.33 -5.37 -13.10
C ASN A 364 6.80 -5.47 -13.26
N PRO A 365 6.14 -6.48 -12.66
CA PRO A 365 4.71 -6.72 -12.86
C PRO A 365 3.77 -5.76 -12.13
N PHE A 366 4.29 -4.81 -11.33
CA PHE A 366 3.52 -3.90 -10.49
C PHE A 366 3.47 -2.47 -11.05
N THR A 367 4.56 -1.99 -11.66
CA THR A 367 4.66 -0.61 -12.18
C THR A 367 3.50 -0.19 -13.11
N PRO A 368 2.98 -1.05 -14.02
CA PRO A 368 1.90 -0.64 -14.92
C PRO A 368 0.62 -0.15 -14.22
N SER A 369 0.29 -0.71 -13.06
CA SER A 369 -0.92 -0.36 -12.28
C SER A 369 -0.61 0.38 -10.98
N LEU A 370 0.66 0.60 -10.64
CA LEU A 370 1.07 1.08 -9.32
C LEU A 370 0.43 2.42 -8.94
N ALA A 371 0.46 3.40 -9.84
CA ALA A 371 -0.09 4.72 -9.54
C ALA A 371 -1.60 4.65 -9.22
N VAL A 372 -2.36 3.96 -10.07
CA VAL A 372 -3.81 3.77 -9.87
C VAL A 372 -4.09 2.97 -8.60
N ASN A 373 -3.38 1.86 -8.39
CA ASN A 373 -3.60 1.01 -7.22
C ASN A 373 -3.22 1.72 -5.90
N THR A 374 -2.19 2.57 -5.92
CA THR A 374 -1.82 3.44 -4.79
C THR A 374 -2.94 4.41 -4.45
N LEU A 375 -3.54 5.04 -5.46
CA LEU A 375 -4.68 5.92 -5.26
C LEU A 375 -5.90 5.17 -4.71
N LEU A 376 -6.28 4.04 -5.33
CA LEU A 376 -7.38 3.20 -4.87
C LEU A 376 -7.16 2.74 -3.42
N TYR A 377 -5.95 2.31 -3.09
CA TYR A 377 -5.60 1.86 -1.75
C TYR A 377 -5.62 2.98 -0.71
N GLN A 378 -5.15 4.19 -1.04
CA GLN A 378 -5.22 5.34 -0.12
C GLN A 378 -6.67 5.77 0.17
N VAL A 379 -7.59 5.52 -0.75
CA VAL A 379 -9.01 5.81 -0.57
C VAL A 379 -9.70 4.72 0.23
N ASN A 380 -9.56 3.47 -0.22
CA ASN A 380 -10.37 2.34 0.25
C ASN A 380 -9.70 1.53 1.36
N GLY A 381 -8.37 1.66 1.53
CA GLY A 381 -7.58 0.81 2.42
C GLY A 381 -7.38 -0.62 1.90
N ASN A 382 -7.78 -0.91 0.66
CA ASN A 382 -7.71 -2.23 0.06
C ASN A 382 -7.44 -2.18 -1.45
N ILE A 383 -7.07 -3.34 -2.01
CA ILE A 383 -6.99 -3.61 -3.45
C ILE A 383 -7.97 -4.73 -3.77
N LEU A 384 -8.79 -4.52 -4.80
CA LEU A 384 -9.76 -5.52 -5.25
C LEU A 384 -9.34 -6.06 -6.62
N THR A 385 -9.44 -7.37 -6.81
CA THR A 385 -9.12 -8.04 -8.07
C THR A 385 -10.15 -9.11 -8.40
N ARG A 386 -10.80 -9.01 -9.56
CA ARG A 386 -11.74 -10.04 -10.02
C ARG A 386 -11.00 -11.36 -10.31
N VAL A 387 -11.63 -12.48 -9.99
CA VAL A 387 -11.04 -13.82 -10.27
C VAL A 387 -11.03 -14.14 -11.77
N GLN A 388 -11.92 -13.53 -12.57
CA GLN A 388 -12.06 -13.78 -14.01
C GLN A 388 -11.11 -12.97 -14.92
N ASP A 389 -10.41 -11.95 -14.39
CA ASP A 389 -9.64 -10.99 -15.21
C ASP A 389 -8.21 -11.46 -15.57
N GLN A 390 -7.89 -12.74 -15.43
CA GLN A 390 -6.66 -13.28 -16.04
C GLN A 390 -6.94 -14.57 -16.82
N PRO A 391 -6.61 -14.61 -18.13
CA PRO A 391 -6.42 -15.90 -18.78
C PRO A 391 -5.31 -16.62 -18.01
N VAL A 392 -5.51 -17.91 -17.77
CA VAL A 392 -4.43 -18.83 -17.40
C VAL A 392 -3.45 -18.84 -18.57
N GLN A 393 -2.58 -17.83 -18.67
CA GLN A 393 -1.41 -17.94 -19.52
C GLN A 393 -0.54 -19.00 -18.86
N LEU A 394 -0.69 -20.21 -19.39
CA LEU A 394 0.34 -21.25 -19.36
C LEU A 394 1.58 -20.66 -20.06
N GLU A 395 2.27 -19.73 -19.42
CA GLU A 395 3.65 -19.48 -19.77
C GLU A 395 4.40 -20.76 -19.38
N LYS A 396 4.52 -21.66 -20.36
CA LYS A 396 5.71 -22.48 -20.52
C LYS A 396 6.87 -21.49 -20.75
N VAL A 397 7.41 -20.95 -19.67
CA VAL A 397 8.77 -20.40 -19.73
C VAL A 397 9.70 -21.60 -19.62
N ALA A 398 10.49 -21.77 -20.68
CA ALA A 398 11.47 -22.84 -20.85
C ALA A 398 12.55 -22.85 -19.76
#